data_AF-A0A6G1BK64-F1
#
_entry.id   AF-A0A6G1BK64-F1
#
_cell.length_a   1.000
_cell.length_b   1.000
_cell.length_c   1.000
_cell.angle_alpha   90.00
_cell.angle_beta   90.00
_cell.angle_gamma   90.00
#
_symmetry.space_group_name_H-M   'P 1'
#
loop_
_entity.id
_entity.type
_entity.pdbx_description
1 polymer ?
#
loop_
_entity_poly.entity_id
_entity_poly.type
_entity_poly.pdbx_seq_one_letter_code
_entity_poly.pdbx_strand_id
1 'polypeptide(L)'
;MIPVAANDVAFSLHAVALTAFTLFQVFIYERGNQKVSKVCVSITAIVWTAAIVCLIVALSKSSWLWLIDVFNSTQVGMTAIKYIPQAVMNFRRKSTIGWSIGNILLDLTGGVLNFGQMGVQSIDQHTLVNFYGNIGKTLLSLEVVFFDVVFIIQHYVLYPIKRDENGKAIISERVAPLIRPSDKPEEDNV
;
A
#
# COMPACT_ATOMS: atom_id res chain seq x y z
N MET A 1 3.81 26.00 12.26
CA MET A 1 4.54 24.77 11.88
C MET A 1 4.33 23.77 13.00
N ILE A 2 3.60 22.69 12.75
CA ILE A 2 3.36 21.67 13.78
C ILE A 2 4.53 20.70 13.72
N PRO A 3 5.23 20.49 14.84
CA PRO A 3 6.32 19.52 14.89
C PRO A 3 5.80 18.12 14.62
N VAL A 4 6.63 17.28 14.00
CA VAL A 4 6.36 15.83 13.83
C VAL A 4 5.98 15.26 15.20
N ALA A 5 4.78 14.71 15.30
CA ALA A 5 4.30 14.22 16.59
C ALA A 5 4.95 12.87 16.93
N ALA A 6 5.09 12.56 18.22
CA ALA A 6 5.73 11.30 18.64
C ALA A 6 5.03 10.06 18.05
N ASN A 7 3.71 10.12 17.88
CA ASN A 7 2.94 9.07 17.24
C ASN A 7 3.24 8.95 15.73
N ASP A 8 3.59 10.04 15.05
CA ASP A 8 4.03 10.00 13.64
C ASP A 8 5.36 9.23 13.51
N VAL A 9 6.27 9.42 14.47
CA VAL A 9 7.55 8.70 14.54
C VAL A 9 7.34 7.22 14.85
N ALA A 10 6.54 6.91 15.87
CA ALA A 10 6.23 5.53 16.25
C ALA A 10 5.56 4.76 15.11
N PHE A 11 4.58 5.38 14.44
CA PHE A 11 3.92 4.83 13.26
C PHE A 11 4.91 4.55 12.13
N SER A 12 5.80 5.50 11.84
CA SER A 12 6.80 5.35 10.77
C SER A 12 7.80 4.22 11.07
N LEU A 13 8.28 4.11 12.32
CA LEU A 13 9.16 3.01 12.73
C LEU A 13 8.47 1.65 12.62
N HIS A 14 7.22 1.56 13.05
CA HIS A 14 6.41 0.35 12.91
C HIS A 14 6.22 -0.03 11.44
N ALA A 15 5.89 0.94 10.59
CA ALA A 15 5.72 0.73 9.15
C ALA A 15 7.01 0.23 8.48
N VAL A 16 8.16 0.79 8.85
CA VAL A 16 9.47 0.32 8.35
C VAL A 16 9.73 -1.11 8.79
N ALA A 17 9.47 -1.45 10.05
CA ALA A 17 9.66 -2.81 10.57
C ALA A 17 8.78 -3.84 9.84
N LEU A 18 7.49 -3.56 9.66
CA LEU A 18 6.58 -4.43 8.91
C LEU A 18 6.97 -4.53 7.42
N THR A 19 7.42 -3.42 6.82
CA THR A 19 7.87 -3.42 5.41
C THR A 19 9.14 -4.25 5.24
N ALA A 20 10.09 -4.16 6.18
CA ALA A 20 11.29 -5.00 6.18
C ALA A 20 10.95 -6.48 6.34
N PHE A 21 10.01 -6.80 7.24
CA PHE A 21 9.55 -8.17 7.45
C PHE A 21 8.86 -8.74 6.20
N THR A 22 7.98 -7.97 5.56
CA THR A 22 7.31 -8.39 4.31
C THR A 22 8.29 -8.52 3.14
N LEU A 23 9.28 -7.63 3.02
CA LEU A 23 10.38 -7.77 2.05
C LEU A 23 11.14 -9.07 2.26
N PHE A 24 11.47 -9.41 3.50
CA PHE A 24 12.11 -10.67 3.85
C PHE A 24 11.25 -11.88 3.44
N GLN A 25 9.96 -11.87 3.75
CA GLN A 25 9.02 -12.93 3.32
C GLN A 25 9.00 -13.08 1.80
N VAL A 26 9.03 -11.97 1.06
CA VAL A 26 9.06 -11.99 -0.40
C VAL A 26 10.31 -12.72 -0.90
N PHE A 27 11.45 -12.71 -0.21
CA PHE A 27 12.65 -13.47 -0.61
C PHE A 27 12.62 -14.96 -0.29
N ILE A 28 11.87 -15.38 0.73
CA ILE A 28 11.81 -16.78 1.17
C ILE A 28 10.65 -17.52 0.51
N TYR A 29 9.50 -16.87 0.34
CA TYR A 29 8.29 -17.53 -0.16
C TYR A 29 8.32 -17.75 -1.66
N GLU A 30 7.63 -18.81 -2.09
CA GLU A 30 7.60 -19.24 -3.48
C GLU A 30 6.94 -18.19 -4.37
N ARG A 31 7.67 -17.74 -5.41
CA ARG A 31 7.20 -16.71 -6.36
C ARG A 31 6.65 -17.30 -7.66
N GLY A 32 6.88 -18.59 -7.92
CA GLY A 32 6.58 -19.21 -9.21
C GLY A 32 7.18 -18.44 -10.39
N ASN A 33 6.37 -18.19 -11.43
CA ASN A 33 6.78 -17.45 -12.63
C ASN A 33 6.57 -15.92 -12.55
N GLN A 34 6.29 -15.36 -11.37
CA GLN A 34 6.04 -13.92 -11.22
C GLN A 34 7.32 -13.11 -11.43
N LYS A 35 7.27 -12.12 -12.34
CA LYS A 35 8.37 -11.19 -12.61
C LYS A 35 7.95 -9.77 -12.25
N VAL A 36 8.88 -8.98 -11.73
CA VAL A 36 8.65 -7.56 -11.49
C VAL A 36 8.55 -6.84 -12.83
N SER A 37 7.51 -6.02 -13.00
CA SER A 37 7.32 -5.22 -14.22
C SER A 37 8.50 -4.27 -14.43
N LYS A 38 9.04 -4.21 -15.65
CA LYS A 38 10.12 -3.27 -16.01
C LYS A 38 9.75 -1.82 -15.71
N VAL A 39 8.47 -1.47 -15.91
CA VAL A 39 7.96 -0.12 -15.60
C VAL A 39 8.06 0.17 -14.10
N CYS A 40 7.71 -0.80 -13.24
CA CYS A 40 7.82 -0.67 -11.79
C CYS A 40 9.29 -0.51 -11.35
N VAL A 41 10.20 -1.28 -11.95
CA VAL A 41 11.64 -1.15 -11.71
C VAL A 41 12.14 0.24 -12.10
N SER A 42 11.77 0.73 -13.29
CA SER A 42 12.17 2.06 -13.77
C SER A 42 11.65 3.18 -12.85
N ILE A 43 10.37 3.17 -12.48
CA ILE A 43 9.80 4.16 -11.55
C ILE A 43 10.53 4.13 -10.21
N THR A 44 10.75 2.93 -9.66
CA THR A 44 11.44 2.76 -8.38
C THR A 44 12.87 3.28 -8.43
N ALA A 45 13.61 3.02 -9.52
CA ALA A 45 14.97 3.51 -9.70
C ALA A 45 15.04 5.05 -9.79
N ILE A 46 14.09 5.68 -10.49
CA ILE A 46 14.00 7.15 -10.57
C ILE A 46 13.76 7.75 -9.18
N VAL A 47 12.80 7.20 -8.42
CA VAL A 47 12.45 7.69 -7.09
C VAL A 47 13.62 7.54 -6.11
N TRP A 48 14.32 6.40 -6.11
CA TRP A 48 15.51 6.21 -5.28
C TRP A 48 16.65 7.15 -5.66
N THR A 49 16.87 7.38 -6.95
CA THR A 49 17.89 8.33 -7.41
C THR A 49 17.56 9.74 -6.93
N ALA A 50 16.31 10.19 -7.09
CA ALA A 50 15.86 11.48 -6.58
C ALA A 50 16.01 11.58 -5.05
N ALA A 51 15.66 10.53 -4.31
CA ALA A 51 15.81 10.49 -2.86
C ALA A 51 17.26 10.64 -2.40
N ILE A 52 18.21 9.97 -3.07
CA ILE A 52 19.64 10.08 -2.78
C ILE A 52 20.15 11.51 -3.06
N VAL A 53 19.75 12.11 -4.19
CA VAL A 53 20.12 13.50 -4.51
C VAL A 53 19.58 14.47 -3.46
N CYS A 54 18.31 14.35 -3.09
CA CYS A 54 17.69 15.17 -2.05
C CYS A 54 18.40 14.98 -0.70
N LEU A 55 18.81 13.76 -0.35
CA LEU A 55 19.56 13.48 0.87
C LEU A 55 20.93 14.19 0.87
N ILE A 56 21.69 14.14 -0.23
CA ILE A 56 22.98 14.82 -0.35
C ILE A 56 22.83 16.35 -0.21
N VAL A 57 21.80 16.92 -0.84
CA VAL A 57 21.48 18.34 -0.73
C VAL A 57 21.09 18.72 0.70
N ALA A 58 20.26 17.90 1.34
CA ALA A 58 19.81 18.13 2.70
C ALA A 58 20.97 18.06 3.70
N LEU A 59 21.90 17.10 3.54
CA LEU A 59 23.12 17.00 4.32
C LEU A 59 24.00 18.25 4.16
N SER A 60 24.24 18.68 2.92
CA SER A 60 25.07 19.85 2.62
C SER A 60 24.51 21.15 3.19
N LYS A 61 23.18 21.30 3.18
CA LYS A 61 22.48 22.52 3.62
C LYS A 61 21.90 22.43 5.05
N SER A 62 22.10 21.30 5.75
CA SER A 62 21.45 20.99 7.04
C SER A 62 19.93 21.21 7.04
N SER A 63 19.26 20.92 5.92
CA SER A 63 17.84 21.24 5.68
C SER A 63 16.93 20.01 5.84
N TRP A 64 16.98 19.40 7.02
CA TRP A 64 16.27 18.14 7.32
C TRP A 64 14.75 18.22 7.16
N LEU A 65 14.13 19.33 7.55
CA LEU A 65 12.68 19.53 7.42
C LEU A 65 12.24 19.58 5.96
N TRP A 66 13.04 20.21 5.10
CA TRP A 66 12.80 20.24 3.66
C TRP A 66 12.86 18.83 3.06
N LEU A 67 13.82 18.01 3.50
CA LEU A 67 13.92 16.60 3.07
C LEU A 67 12.67 15.80 3.44
N ILE A 68 12.15 15.99 4.67
CA ILE A 68 10.92 15.34 5.12
C ILE A 68 9.72 15.74 4.26
N ASP A 69 9.61 17.03 3.91
CA ASP A 69 8.51 17.52 3.07
C ASP A 69 8.57 16.94 1.64
N VAL A 70 9.78 16.82 1.07
CA VAL A 70 10.00 16.15 -0.22
C VAL A 70 9.61 14.67 -0.16
N PHE A 71 9.97 13.96 0.91
CA PHE A 71 9.60 12.55 1.08
C PHE A 71 8.09 12.37 1.30
N ASN A 72 7.45 13.23 2.07
CA ASN A 72 5.99 13.22 2.21
C ASN A 72 5.28 13.41 0.87
N SER A 73 5.75 14.37 0.06
CA SER A 73 5.20 14.62 -1.29
C SER A 73 5.43 13.43 -2.23
N THR A 74 6.61 12.83 -2.16
CA THR A 74 6.95 11.62 -2.94
C THR A 74 6.06 10.44 -2.54
N GLN A 75 5.77 10.29 -1.25
CA GLN A 75 4.93 9.21 -0.72
C GLN A 75 3.48 9.31 -1.22
N VAL A 76 2.92 10.53 -1.29
CA VAL A 76 1.59 10.76 -1.90
C VAL A 76 1.61 10.30 -3.36
N GLY A 77 2.57 10.77 -4.17
CA GLY A 77 2.68 10.35 -5.57
C GLY A 77 2.86 8.84 -5.76
N MET A 78 3.70 8.21 -4.93
CA MET A 78 3.90 6.76 -4.96
C MET A 78 2.63 5.99 -4.60
N THR A 79 1.79 6.54 -3.72
CA THR A 79 0.52 5.94 -3.31
C THR A 79 -0.47 5.88 -4.48
N ALA A 80 -0.60 6.97 -5.24
CA ALA A 80 -1.40 6.99 -6.45
C ALA A 80 -0.92 5.97 -7.49
N ILE A 81 0.40 5.94 -7.72
CA ILE A 81 1.03 5.05 -8.71
C ILE A 81 0.79 3.58 -8.39
N LYS A 82 0.72 3.18 -7.11
CA LYS A 82 0.43 1.79 -6.73
C LYS A 82 -1.08 1.49 -6.73
N TYR A 83 -1.91 2.41 -6.25
CA TYR A 83 -3.33 2.13 -6.02
C TYR A 83 -4.18 2.19 -7.29
N ILE A 84 -3.91 3.11 -8.21
CA ILE A 84 -4.65 3.21 -9.47
C ILE A 84 -4.53 1.91 -10.29
N PRO A 85 -3.31 1.38 -10.57
CA PRO A 85 -3.18 0.12 -11.31
C PRO A 85 -3.83 -1.04 -10.57
N GLN A 86 -3.75 -1.09 -9.24
CA GLN A 86 -4.39 -2.14 -8.45
C GLN A 86 -5.92 -2.12 -8.61
N ALA A 87 -6.54 -0.94 -8.51
CA ALA A 87 -7.98 -0.77 -8.69
C ALA A 87 -8.41 -1.18 -10.10
N VAL A 88 -7.63 -0.81 -11.11
CA VAL A 88 -7.86 -1.20 -12.52
C VAL A 88 -7.68 -2.71 -12.71
N MET A 89 -6.66 -3.32 -12.10
CA MET A 89 -6.43 -4.77 -12.19
C MET A 89 -7.56 -5.56 -11.56
N ASN A 90 -8.03 -5.16 -10.38
CA ASN A 90 -9.20 -5.75 -9.73
C ASN A 90 -10.43 -5.65 -10.64
N PHE A 91 -10.64 -4.48 -11.26
CA PHE A 91 -11.74 -4.28 -12.20
C PHE A 91 -11.64 -5.14 -13.47
N ARG A 92 -10.44 -5.28 -14.04
CA ARG A 92 -10.20 -6.08 -15.26
C ARG A 92 -10.30 -7.57 -15.01
N ARG A 93 -9.78 -8.04 -13.87
CA ARG A 93 -9.80 -9.47 -13.48
C ARG A 93 -11.14 -9.91 -12.90
N LYS A 94 -11.97 -8.96 -12.45
CA LYS A 94 -13.23 -9.22 -11.73
C LYS A 94 -13.02 -10.12 -10.51
N SER A 95 -11.84 -10.00 -9.88
CA SER A 95 -11.40 -10.83 -8.76
C SER A 95 -10.38 -10.08 -7.93
N THR A 96 -10.47 -10.29 -6.61
CA THR A 96 -9.54 -9.80 -5.58
C THR A 96 -8.82 -10.95 -4.86
N ILE A 97 -8.87 -12.17 -5.41
CA ILE A 97 -8.24 -13.37 -4.83
C ILE A 97 -6.71 -13.22 -4.86
N GLY A 98 -6.04 -13.63 -3.78
CA GLY A 98 -4.59 -13.52 -3.62
C GLY A 98 -4.13 -12.17 -3.06
N TRP A 99 -5.07 -11.29 -2.69
CA TRP A 99 -4.79 -9.99 -2.10
C TRP A 99 -5.25 -9.93 -0.64
N SER A 100 -4.41 -9.40 0.25
CA SER A 100 -4.70 -9.31 1.68
C SER A 100 -5.66 -8.16 1.98
N ILE A 101 -6.95 -8.45 2.07
CA ILE A 101 -7.97 -7.46 2.45
C ILE A 101 -7.78 -6.96 3.89
N GLY A 102 -7.22 -7.79 4.77
CA GLY A 102 -6.94 -7.41 6.17
C GLY A 102 -6.00 -6.20 6.26
N ASN A 103 -4.98 -6.13 5.42
CA ASN A 103 -4.08 -4.97 5.38
C ASN A 103 -4.83 -3.69 4.99
N ILE A 104 -5.77 -3.78 4.05
CA ILE A 104 -6.56 -2.63 3.59
C ILE A 104 -7.52 -2.14 4.67
N LEU A 105 -8.09 -3.04 5.46
CA LEU A 105 -8.90 -2.66 6.61
C LEU A 105 -8.07 -1.97 7.70
N LEU A 106 -6.83 -2.44 7.92
CA LEU A 106 -5.91 -1.81 8.86
C LEU A 106 -5.43 -0.43 8.36
N ASP A 107 -5.12 -0.31 7.07
CA ASP A 107 -4.75 0.96 6.43
C ASP A 107 -5.90 1.97 6.52
N LEU A 108 -7.14 1.55 6.22
CA LEU A 108 -8.33 2.40 6.36
C LEU A 108 -8.50 2.86 7.80
N THR A 109 -8.37 1.95 8.76
CA THR A 109 -8.47 2.27 10.19
C THR A 109 -7.40 3.28 10.58
N GLY A 110 -6.16 3.08 10.15
CA GLY A 110 -5.05 4.02 10.36
C GLY A 110 -5.31 5.39 9.74
N GLY A 111 -5.83 5.45 8.52
CA GLY A 111 -6.18 6.70 7.82
C GLY A 111 -7.30 7.47 8.52
N VAL A 112 -8.37 6.78 8.96
CA VAL A 112 -9.47 7.38 9.72
C VAL A 112 -8.99 7.88 11.08
N LEU A 113 -8.19 7.09 11.81
CA LEU A 113 -7.63 7.50 13.10
C LEU A 113 -6.68 8.70 12.96
N ASN A 114 -5.90 8.76 11.87
CA ASN A 114 -5.04 9.91 11.59
C ASN A 114 -5.86 11.18 11.33
N PHE A 115 -6.96 11.09 10.58
CA PHE A 115 -7.90 12.21 10.44
C PHE A 115 -8.54 12.62 11.77
N GLY A 116 -8.95 11.64 12.57
CA GLY A 116 -9.46 11.87 13.92
C GLY A 116 -8.47 12.62 14.80
N GLN A 117 -7.20 12.20 14.80
CA GLN A 117 -6.12 12.88 15.51
C GLN A 117 -5.98 14.34 15.07
N MET A 118 -5.87 14.60 13.76
CA MET A 118 -5.74 15.96 13.23
C MET A 118 -6.97 16.82 13.54
N GLY A 119 -8.16 16.21 13.57
CA GLY A 119 -9.41 16.85 13.99
C GLY A 119 -9.37 17.28 15.46
N VAL A 120 -9.05 16.35 16.37
CA VAL A 120 -8.94 16.64 17.81
C VAL A 120 -7.90 17.72 18.09
N GLN A 121 -6.72 17.64 17.47
CA GLN A 121 -5.68 18.66 17.61
C GLN A 121 -6.12 20.03 17.08
N SER A 122 -6.89 20.06 16.00
CA SER A 122 -7.38 21.32 15.43
C SER A 122 -8.44 21.98 16.31
N ILE A 123 -9.27 21.17 16.99
CA ILE A 123 -10.23 21.65 17.98
C ILE A 123 -9.50 22.25 19.18
N ASP A 124 -8.51 21.52 19.73
CA ASP A 124 -7.72 21.95 20.88
C ASP A 124 -6.93 23.23 20.62
N GLN A 125 -6.31 23.36 19.44
CA GLN A 125 -5.51 24.53 19.07
C GLN A 125 -6.36 25.70 18.54
N HIS A 126 -7.68 25.52 18.38
CA HIS A 126 -8.58 26.47 17.72
C HIS A 126 -8.08 26.90 16.32
N THR A 127 -7.40 26.02 15.60
CA THR A 127 -6.86 26.29 14.26
C THR A 127 -6.80 25.02 13.41
N LEU A 128 -7.02 25.15 12.11
CA LEU A 128 -6.93 24.04 11.15
C LEU A 128 -5.50 23.81 10.65
N VAL A 129 -4.50 24.36 11.32
CA VAL A 129 -3.09 24.26 10.90
C VAL A 129 -2.61 22.80 10.82
N ASN A 130 -3.25 21.86 11.50
CA ASN A 130 -2.95 20.43 11.37
C ASN A 130 -3.32 19.85 10.00
N PHE A 131 -4.31 20.44 9.33
CA PHE A 131 -4.74 20.01 8.00
C PHE A 131 -3.92 20.65 6.88
N TYR A 132 -3.70 21.97 6.93
CA TYR A 132 -2.98 22.69 5.85
C TYR A 132 -1.47 22.83 6.10
N GLY A 133 -1.03 22.78 7.35
CA GLY A 133 0.38 22.92 7.73
C GLY A 133 1.23 21.69 7.41
N ASN A 134 0.60 20.52 7.21
CA ASN A 134 1.23 19.31 6.68
C ASN A 134 0.34 18.71 5.58
N ILE A 135 0.33 19.37 4.42
CA ILE A 135 -0.52 18.99 3.30
C ILE A 135 -0.23 17.58 2.80
N GLY A 136 1.03 17.12 2.86
CA GLY A 136 1.41 15.76 2.47
C GLY A 136 0.73 14.70 3.34
N LYS A 137 0.73 14.87 4.67
CA LYS A 137 0.04 13.95 5.60
C LYS A 137 -1.47 13.92 5.36
N THR A 138 -2.07 15.09 5.17
CA THR A 138 -3.52 15.23 4.91
C THR A 138 -3.91 14.58 3.58
N LEU A 139 -3.17 14.86 2.50
CA LEU A 139 -3.41 14.28 1.18
C LEU A 139 -3.22 12.76 1.19
N LEU A 140 -2.16 12.28 1.83
CA LEU A 140 -1.90 10.85 1.95
C LEU A 140 -3.06 10.12 2.65
N SER A 141 -3.56 10.70 3.74
CA SER A 141 -4.67 10.10 4.48
C SER A 141 -5.97 10.10 3.69
N LEU A 142 -6.23 11.18 2.95
CA LEU A 142 -7.40 11.27 2.07
C LEU A 142 -7.35 10.21 0.98
N GLU A 143 -6.19 10.10 0.33
CA GLU A 143 -5.97 9.15 -0.75
C GLU A 143 -6.11 7.69 -0.28
N VAL A 144 -5.49 7.36 0.85
CA VAL A 144 -5.58 6.02 1.45
C VAL A 144 -7.04 5.67 1.77
N VAL A 145 -7.75 6.54 2.50
CA VAL A 145 -9.17 6.31 2.83
C VAL A 145 -10.02 6.13 1.57
N PHE A 146 -9.81 6.95 0.54
CA PHE A 146 -10.54 6.86 -0.71
C PHE A 146 -10.32 5.52 -1.43
N PHE A 147 -9.05 5.13 -1.65
CA PHE A 147 -8.74 3.89 -2.36
C PHE A 147 -9.10 2.65 -1.54
N ASP A 148 -8.95 2.67 -0.22
CA ASP A 148 -9.32 1.55 0.63
C ASP A 148 -10.82 1.30 0.60
N VAL A 149 -11.66 2.35 0.59
CA VAL A 149 -13.10 2.21 0.38
C VAL A 149 -13.40 1.60 -1.00
N VAL A 150 -12.75 2.07 -2.06
CA VAL A 150 -12.90 1.47 -3.40
C VAL A 150 -12.54 -0.02 -3.38
N PHE A 151 -11.47 -0.37 -2.70
CA PHE A 151 -10.99 -1.74 -2.59
C PHE A 151 -11.89 -2.66 -1.77
N ILE A 152 -12.45 -2.16 -0.66
CA ILE A 152 -13.46 -2.87 0.14
C ILE A 152 -14.71 -3.12 -0.68
N ILE A 153 -15.18 -2.12 -1.44
CA ILE A 153 -16.31 -2.26 -2.37
C ILE A 153 -15.98 -3.31 -3.44
N GLN A 154 -14.79 -3.26 -4.03
CA GLN A 154 -14.35 -4.25 -5.01
C GLN A 154 -14.32 -5.66 -4.42
N HIS A 155 -13.85 -5.83 -3.18
CA HIS A 155 -13.67 -7.13 -2.56
C HIS A 155 -14.97 -7.75 -2.05
N TYR A 156 -15.81 -7.00 -1.34
CA TYR A 156 -17.01 -7.54 -0.68
C TYR A 156 -18.29 -7.39 -1.50
N VAL A 157 -18.40 -6.33 -2.32
CA VAL A 157 -19.64 -6.02 -3.05
C VAL A 157 -19.55 -6.47 -4.51
N LEU A 158 -18.51 -6.07 -5.24
CA LEU A 158 -18.43 -6.32 -6.68
C LEU A 158 -17.88 -7.70 -7.03
N TYR A 159 -16.84 -8.15 -6.32
CA TYR A 159 -16.15 -9.41 -6.61
C TYR A 159 -16.08 -10.34 -5.38
N PRO A 160 -17.23 -10.68 -4.76
CA PRO A 160 -17.25 -11.53 -3.59
C PRO A 160 -16.67 -12.92 -3.91
N ILE A 161 -15.79 -13.39 -3.02
CA ILE A 161 -15.16 -14.70 -3.16
C ILE A 161 -16.21 -15.77 -2.89
N LYS A 162 -16.57 -16.55 -3.92
CA LYS A 162 -17.35 -17.78 -3.76
C LYS A 162 -16.44 -18.85 -3.19
N ARG A 163 -16.85 -19.53 -2.12
CA ARG A 163 -16.13 -20.66 -1.53
C ARG A 163 -16.85 -21.96 -1.84
N ASP A 164 -16.09 -23.02 -2.08
CA ASP A 164 -16.63 -24.37 -2.22
C ASP A 164 -16.98 -24.97 -0.85
N GLU A 165 -17.54 -26.18 -0.86
CA GLU A 165 -17.95 -26.95 0.31
C GLU A 165 -16.79 -27.23 1.28
N ASN A 166 -15.54 -27.17 0.79
CA ASN A 166 -14.32 -27.36 1.54
C ASN A 166 -13.65 -26.03 1.96
N GLY A 167 -14.31 -24.89 1.72
CA GLY A 167 -13.83 -23.55 2.08
C GLY A 167 -12.78 -22.96 1.12
N LYS A 168 -12.45 -23.61 0.00
CA LYS A 168 -11.53 -23.07 -1.01
C LYS A 168 -12.23 -22.07 -1.91
N ALA A 169 -11.54 -20.99 -2.27
CA ALA A 169 -12.07 -20.01 -3.20
C ALA A 169 -12.28 -20.65 -4.59
N ILE A 170 -13.52 -20.62 -5.09
CA ILE A 170 -13.87 -21.07 -6.43
C ILE A 170 -13.35 -20.02 -7.42
N ILE A 171 -12.21 -20.30 -8.02
CA ILE A 171 -11.66 -19.49 -9.10
C ILE A 171 -12.43 -19.88 -10.37
N SER A 172 -13.38 -19.04 -10.80
CA SER A 172 -14.10 -19.23 -12.07
C SER A 172 -13.10 -19.34 -13.22
N GLU A 173 -13.32 -20.27 -14.14
CA GLU A 173 -12.41 -20.67 -15.24
C GLU A 173 -11.90 -19.50 -16.11
N ARG A 174 -12.62 -18.36 -16.14
CA ARG A 174 -12.16 -17.09 -16.75
C ARG A 174 -10.93 -16.46 -16.06
N VAL A 175 -10.61 -16.91 -14.86
CA VAL A 175 -9.59 -16.38 -13.93
C VAL A 175 -8.56 -17.48 -13.61
N ALA A 176 -8.36 -18.44 -14.51
CA ALA A 176 -7.44 -19.56 -14.30
C ALA A 176 -6.07 -19.10 -13.73
N PRO A 177 -5.50 -19.81 -12.74
CA PRO A 177 -4.19 -19.48 -12.21
C PRO A 177 -3.14 -19.59 -13.33
N LEU A 178 -2.15 -18.69 -13.35
CA LEU A 178 -1.00 -18.76 -14.27
C LEU A 178 -0.12 -20.01 -14.05
N ILE A 179 -0.40 -20.78 -12.99
CA ILE A 179 0.27 -22.03 -12.66
C ILE A 179 -0.78 -23.12 -12.85
N ARG A 180 -0.59 -23.93 -13.89
CA ARG A 180 -1.29 -25.21 -13.99
C ARG A 180 -0.82 -26.06 -12.80
N PRO A 181 -1.71 -26.76 -12.08
CA PRO A 181 -1.28 -27.81 -11.17
C PRO A 181 -0.38 -28.73 -11.99
N SER A 182 0.87 -28.92 -11.54
CA SER A 182 1.76 -29.91 -12.15
C SER A 182 0.99 -31.22 -12.24
N ASP A 183 1.01 -31.81 -13.44
CA ASP A 183 0.39 -33.10 -13.71
C ASP A 183 0.78 -34.06 -12.58
N LYS A 184 -0.22 -34.51 -11.82
CA LYS A 184 -0.02 -35.66 -10.94
C LYS A 184 0.36 -36.82 -11.87
N PRO A 185 1.40 -37.60 -11.56
CA PRO A 185 1.62 -38.84 -12.28
C PRO A 185 0.34 -39.66 -12.15
N GLU A 186 -0.20 -40.13 -13.28
CA GLU A 186 -1.26 -41.13 -13.29
C GLU A 186 -0.81 -42.28 -12.38
N GLU A 187 -1.59 -42.54 -11.34
CA GLU A 187 -1.50 -43.82 -10.63
C GLU A 187 -1.97 -44.89 -11.61
N ASP A 188 -1.01 -45.52 -12.28
CA ASP A 188 -1.17 -46.79 -12.97
C ASP A 188 -1.71 -47.81 -11.95
N ASN A 189 -3.03 -48.01 -11.98
CA ASN A 189 -3.67 -49.11 -11.29
C ASN A 189 -3.64 -50.33 -12.21
N VAL A 190 -3.00 -51.38 -11.69
CA VAL A 190 -2.94 -52.78 -12.17
C VAL A 190 -4.31 -53.34 -12.52
#